data_AF-A0A853F596-F1
#
_entry.id   AF-A0A853F596-F1
#
_cell.length_a   1.000
_cell.length_b   1.000
_cell.length_c   1.000
_cell.angle_alpha   90.00
_cell.angle_beta   90.00
_cell.angle_gamma   90.00
#
_symmetry.space_group_name_H-M   'P 1'
#
loop_
_entity.id
_entity.type
_entity.pdbx_description
1 polymer ?
#
loop_
_entity_poly.entity_id
_entity_poly.type
_entity_poly.pdbx_seq_one_letter_code
_entity_poly.pdbx_strand_id
1 'polypeptide(L)'
;MQVFDDEDDYEFFLKLLKTGLERENIELHAYCLMPNHFHLLLVPQGENSLSKFMQWVMTSHVRYYHKKNKTSGHIWQGRFKSFIVEKDSYYLTLMRYIEANALRADLSKTAQDWQYGSLSERVFRNRKILNKPYGELDNWVEYVNTPQTQKEIDKIRNSINRQAPLGNENWVIKMAKKHGLLSTLKARGRPKNKKKL
;
A
#
# COMPACT_ATOMS: atom_id res chain seq x y z
N MET A 1 5.36 -13.03 11.12
CA MET A 1 6.22 -12.39 12.13
C MET A 1 5.68 -10.99 12.36
N GLN A 2 5.48 -10.62 13.61
CA GLN A 2 5.12 -9.27 14.00
C GLN A 2 6.38 -8.39 13.94
N VAL A 3 6.23 -7.16 13.47
CA VAL A 3 7.31 -6.18 13.25
C VAL A 3 7.05 -4.86 13.99
N PHE A 4 5.81 -4.66 14.46
CA PHE A 4 5.44 -3.58 15.38
C PHE A 4 4.86 -4.24 16.64
N ASP A 5 5.59 -4.17 17.75
CA ASP A 5 5.23 -4.86 18.99
C ASP A 5 4.46 -3.93 19.95
N ASP A 6 4.76 -2.63 19.91
CA ASP A 6 4.15 -1.61 20.75
C ASP A 6 3.97 -0.27 20.02
N GLU A 7 3.40 0.72 20.71
CA GLU A 7 3.14 2.06 20.19
C GLU A 7 4.41 2.78 19.71
N ASP A 8 5.54 2.62 20.40
CA ASP A 8 6.80 3.25 20.03
C ASP A 8 7.27 2.78 18.65
N ASP A 9 7.04 1.52 18.29
CA ASP A 9 7.39 1.00 16.97
C ASP A 9 6.56 1.65 15.85
N TYR A 10 5.26 1.81 16.08
CA TYR A 10 4.38 2.48 15.12
C TYR A 10 4.74 3.96 14.98
N GLU A 11 4.93 4.68 16.08
CA GLU A 11 5.27 6.10 16.05
C GLU A 11 6.65 6.34 15.44
N PHE A 12 7.63 5.48 15.72
CA PHE A 12 8.93 5.54 15.06
C PHE A 12 8.81 5.30 13.56
N PHE A 13 8.02 4.30 13.12
CA PHE A 13 7.81 4.03 11.71
C PHE A 13 7.09 5.17 10.99
N LEU A 14 6.08 5.78 11.62
CA LEU A 14 5.39 6.97 11.10
C LEU A 14 6.35 8.16 10.95
N LYS A 15 7.26 8.36 11.91
CA LYS A 15 8.33 9.37 11.81
C LYS A 15 9.27 9.09 10.65
N LEU A 16 9.66 7.82 10.44
CA LEU A 16 10.43 7.43 9.26
C LEU A 16 9.64 7.72 7.98
N LEU A 17 8.38 7.30 7.88
CA LEU A 17 7.56 7.57 6.70
C LEU A 17 7.56 9.06 6.38
N LYS A 18 7.25 9.92 7.36
CA LYS A 18 7.22 11.37 7.16
C LYS A 18 8.55 11.90 6.61
N THR A 19 9.65 11.52 7.25
CA THR A 19 11.00 11.95 6.85
C THR A 19 11.35 11.45 5.45
N GLY A 20 11.00 10.20 5.11
CA GLY A 20 11.25 9.62 3.81
C GLY A 20 10.45 10.28 2.70
N LEU A 21 9.16 10.58 2.95
CA LEU A 21 8.27 11.25 2.01
C LEU A 21 8.81 12.64 1.64
N GLU A 22 9.25 13.41 2.64
CA GLU A 22 9.85 14.73 2.45
C GLU A 22 11.17 14.65 1.66
N ARG A 23 12.04 13.68 1.98
CA ARG A 23 13.35 13.49 1.33
C ARG A 23 13.25 13.16 -0.16
N GLU A 24 12.27 12.33 -0.53
CA GLU A 24 12.14 11.83 -1.90
C GLU A 24 11.02 12.52 -2.69
N ASN A 25 10.42 13.58 -2.12
CA ASN A 25 9.30 14.33 -2.69
C ASN A 25 8.17 13.41 -3.17
N ILE A 26 7.58 12.67 -2.24
CA ILE A 26 6.49 11.72 -2.49
C ILE A 26 5.28 12.16 -1.69
N GLU A 27 4.13 12.24 -2.35
CA GLU A 27 2.87 12.46 -1.64
C GLU A 27 2.33 11.15 -1.07
N LEU A 28 1.85 11.19 0.17
CA LEU A 28 1.15 10.08 0.80
C LEU A 28 -0.35 10.33 0.78
N HIS A 29 -1.09 9.51 0.04
CA HIS A 29 -2.53 9.63 -0.11
C HIS A 29 -3.29 8.66 0.80
N ALA A 30 -2.70 7.55 1.24
CA ALA A 30 -3.34 6.63 2.19
C ALA A 30 -2.30 5.70 2.81
N TYR A 31 -2.57 5.24 4.03
CA TYR A 31 -1.76 4.20 4.66
C TYR A 31 -2.56 3.34 5.65
N CYS A 32 -2.05 2.13 5.90
CA CYS A 32 -2.47 1.32 7.03
C CYS A 32 -1.26 0.50 7.50
N LEU A 33 -0.79 0.75 8.72
CA LEU A 33 0.24 -0.05 9.37
C LEU A 33 -0.44 -1.18 10.12
N MET A 34 -0.05 -2.42 9.82
CA MET A 34 -0.56 -3.64 10.45
C MET A 34 0.57 -4.25 11.28
N PRO A 35 0.29 -5.06 12.31
CA PRO A 35 1.34 -5.62 13.17
C PRO A 35 2.49 -6.33 12.43
N ASN A 36 2.23 -6.90 11.25
CA ASN A 36 3.18 -7.69 10.47
C ASN A 36 3.49 -7.15 9.05
N HIS A 37 2.84 -6.07 8.59
CA HIS A 37 3.06 -5.46 7.27
C HIS A 37 2.46 -4.05 7.19
N PHE A 38 2.57 -3.38 6.06
CA PHE A 38 1.92 -2.09 5.86
C PHE A 38 1.48 -1.91 4.40
N HIS A 39 0.52 -1.03 4.19
CA HIS A 39 0.04 -0.62 2.87
C HIS A 39 0.17 0.90 2.72
N LEU A 40 0.61 1.37 1.56
CA LEU A 40 0.77 2.79 1.23
C LEU A 40 0.16 3.07 -0.15
N LEU A 41 -0.50 4.22 -0.29
CA LEU A 41 -0.87 4.81 -1.58
C LEU A 41 -0.03 6.06 -1.78
N LEU A 42 0.87 6.02 -2.76
CA LEU A 42 1.92 7.02 -2.95
C LEU A 42 1.79 7.67 -4.33
N VAL A 43 2.13 8.95 -4.41
CA VAL A 43 2.33 9.68 -5.67
C VAL A 43 3.77 10.18 -5.70
N PRO A 44 4.70 9.40 -6.28
CA PRO A 44 6.09 9.80 -6.40
C PRO A 44 6.25 10.86 -7.51
N GLN A 45 6.94 11.97 -7.21
CA GLN A 45 7.12 13.08 -8.17
C GLN A 45 8.39 12.93 -9.03
N GLY A 46 9.36 12.13 -8.59
CA GLY A 46 10.64 11.92 -9.27
C GLY A 46 10.85 10.49 -9.78
N GLU A 47 11.69 10.33 -10.80
CA GLU A 47 12.14 9.01 -11.23
C GLU A 47 12.94 8.32 -10.12
N ASN A 48 12.70 7.02 -9.92
CA ASN A 48 13.33 6.21 -8.86
C ASN A 48 13.05 6.62 -7.40
N SER A 49 12.28 7.70 -7.16
CA SER A 49 11.94 8.20 -5.82
C SER A 49 11.31 7.11 -4.94
N LEU A 50 10.36 6.33 -5.49
CA LEU A 50 9.74 5.21 -4.76
C LEU A 50 10.75 4.19 -4.26
N SER A 51 11.70 3.78 -5.10
CA SER A 51 12.70 2.77 -4.74
C SER A 51 13.65 3.29 -3.65
N LYS A 52 14.11 4.54 -3.78
CA LYS A 52 14.96 5.21 -2.78
C LYS A 52 14.24 5.37 -1.45
N PHE A 53 12.98 5.82 -1.49
CA PHE A 53 12.11 5.96 -0.33
C PHE A 53 11.95 4.63 0.40
N MET A 54 11.52 3.57 -0.30
CA MET A 54 11.31 2.27 0.30
C MET A 54 12.60 1.68 0.87
N GLN A 55 13.72 1.80 0.16
CA GLN A 55 15.02 1.36 0.65
C GLN A 55 15.38 2.08 1.95
N TRP A 56 15.28 3.41 1.97
CA TRP A 56 15.66 4.20 3.13
C TRP A 56 14.77 3.92 4.36
N VAL A 57 13.44 3.88 4.18
CA VAL A 57 12.49 3.58 5.26
C VAL A 57 12.73 2.17 5.81
N MET A 58 12.79 1.16 4.93
CA MET A 58 12.92 -0.23 5.39
C MET A 58 14.26 -0.49 6.07
N THR A 59 15.37 0.03 5.53
CA THR A 59 16.69 -0.12 6.16
C THR A 59 16.76 0.62 7.49
N SER A 60 16.17 1.82 7.60
CA SER A 60 16.17 2.58 8.85
C SER A 60 15.33 1.90 9.92
N HIS A 61 14.18 1.33 9.54
CA HIS A 61 13.35 0.55 10.46
C HIS A 61 14.04 -0.71 10.96
N VAL A 62 14.69 -1.48 10.08
CA VAL A 62 15.47 -2.68 10.46
C VAL A 62 16.53 -2.35 11.50
N ARG A 63 17.26 -1.25 11.30
CA ARG A 63 18.30 -0.81 12.23
C ARG A 63 17.73 -0.44 13.60
N TYR A 64 16.60 0.28 13.61
CA TYR A 64 15.88 0.62 14.84
C TYR A 64 15.39 -0.63 15.56
N TYR A 65 14.70 -1.54 14.86
CA TYR A 65 14.15 -2.77 15.42
C TYR A 65 15.23 -3.62 16.08
N HIS A 66 16.36 -3.85 15.40
CA HIS A 66 17.46 -4.64 15.95
C HIS A 66 18.14 -3.95 17.13
N LYS A 67 18.27 -2.61 17.10
CA LYS A 67 18.81 -1.85 18.22
C LYS A 67 17.91 -1.95 19.46
N LYS A 68 16.59 -1.82 19.28
CA LYS A 68 15.60 -1.91 20.36
C LYS A 68 15.54 -3.33 20.95
N ASN A 69 15.42 -4.33 20.08
CA ASN A 69 15.19 -5.72 20.48
C ASN A 69 16.48 -6.53 20.73
N LYS A 70 17.67 -5.95 20.52
CA LYS A 70 18.98 -6.62 20.63
C LYS A 70 19.07 -7.90 19.78
N THR A 71 18.51 -7.87 18.58
CA THR A 71 18.47 -8.99 17.63
C THR A 71 19.30 -8.69 16.36
N SER A 72 19.38 -9.66 15.46
CA SER A 72 19.97 -9.50 14.12
C SER A 72 19.19 -10.33 13.09
N GLY A 73 19.44 -10.11 11.80
CA GLY A 73 18.84 -10.88 10.70
C GLY A 73 17.88 -10.07 9.82
N HIS A 74 16.98 -10.75 9.12
CA HIS A 74 15.99 -10.12 8.26
C HIS A 74 14.63 -10.03 8.96
N ILE A 75 14.06 -8.82 9.06
CA ILE A 75 12.70 -8.64 9.60
C ILE A 75 11.61 -8.59 8.51
N TRP A 76 11.94 -8.06 7.35
CA TRP A 76 10.99 -7.95 6.23
C TRP A 76 11.12 -9.16 5.32
N GLN A 77 9.98 -9.77 4.97
CA GLN A 77 9.95 -10.92 4.08
C GLN A 77 9.97 -10.50 2.61
N GLY A 78 11.13 -10.62 1.98
CA GLY A 78 11.29 -10.34 0.55
C GLY A 78 11.26 -8.86 0.19
N ARG A 79 11.08 -8.58 -1.11
CA ARG A 79 11.01 -7.21 -1.65
C ARG A 79 9.61 -6.63 -1.45
N PHE A 80 9.53 -5.30 -1.32
CA PHE A 80 8.25 -4.62 -1.39
C PHE A 80 7.55 -4.91 -2.73
N LYS A 81 6.23 -4.99 -2.69
CA LYS A 81 5.38 -5.13 -3.88
C LYS A 81 4.85 -3.75 -4.26
N SER A 82 4.81 -3.45 -5.54
CA SER A 82 4.21 -2.21 -6.06
C SER A 82 3.52 -2.46 -7.39
N PHE A 83 2.50 -1.65 -7.68
CA PHE A 83 1.81 -1.62 -8.96
C PHE A 83 1.20 -0.23 -9.17
N ILE A 84 0.99 0.15 -10.43
CA ILE A 84 0.42 1.45 -10.80
C ILE A 84 -1.10 1.35 -10.77
N VAL A 85 -1.78 2.38 -10.27
CA VAL A 85 -3.24 2.49 -10.25
C VAL A 85 -3.71 3.63 -11.15
N GLU A 86 -4.83 3.41 -11.84
CA GLU A 86 -5.49 4.43 -12.65
C GLU A 86 -6.17 5.48 -11.75
N LYS A 87 -6.04 6.77 -12.13
CA LYS A 87 -6.47 7.93 -11.34
C LYS A 87 -7.98 8.21 -11.49
N ASP A 88 -8.80 7.19 -11.28
CA ASP A 88 -10.26 7.21 -11.42
C ASP A 88 -10.93 6.45 -10.25
N SER A 89 -12.04 5.75 -10.49
CA SER A 89 -12.70 4.91 -9.50
C SER A 89 -11.79 3.79 -8.94
N TYR A 90 -10.78 3.33 -9.69
CA TYR A 90 -9.82 2.34 -9.22
C TYR A 90 -8.91 2.88 -8.11
N TYR A 91 -8.52 4.15 -8.21
CA TYR A 91 -7.76 4.85 -7.17
C TYR A 91 -8.54 4.91 -5.86
N LEU A 92 -9.81 5.34 -5.88
CA LEU A 92 -10.64 5.38 -4.67
C LEU A 92 -10.92 3.98 -4.12
N THR A 93 -11.16 3.00 -5.00
CA THR A 93 -11.37 1.60 -4.57
C THR A 93 -10.13 1.05 -3.86
N LEU A 94 -8.93 1.37 -4.36
CA LEU A 94 -7.67 1.00 -3.70
C LEU A 94 -7.47 1.75 -2.38
N MET A 95 -7.77 3.04 -2.34
CA MET A 95 -7.68 3.85 -1.12
C MET A 95 -8.58 3.27 -0.02
N ARG A 96 -9.84 2.95 -0.34
CA ARG A 96 -10.78 2.28 0.55
C ARG A 96 -10.24 0.94 1.03
N TYR A 97 -9.65 0.14 0.14
CA TYR A 97 -9.06 -1.15 0.51
C TYR A 97 -7.94 -1.00 1.55
N ILE A 98 -7.11 0.02 1.41
CA ILE A 98 -6.02 0.33 2.35
C ILE A 98 -6.60 0.75 3.69
N GLU A 99 -7.53 1.70 3.70
CA GLU A 99 -8.08 2.25 4.94
C GLU A 99 -9.00 1.27 5.69
N ALA A 100 -9.67 0.36 4.99
CA ALA A 100 -10.47 -0.72 5.58
C ALA A 100 -9.63 -1.94 6.01
N ASN A 101 -8.29 -1.90 5.91
CA ASN A 101 -7.49 -3.11 6.07
C ASN A 101 -7.50 -3.67 7.49
N ALA A 102 -7.31 -2.81 8.50
CA ALA A 102 -7.38 -3.19 9.90
C ALA A 102 -8.77 -3.70 10.29
N LEU A 103 -9.83 -3.04 9.81
CA LEU A 103 -11.22 -3.49 9.99
C LEU A 103 -11.42 -4.90 9.41
N ARG A 104 -10.96 -5.14 8.18
CA ARG A 104 -11.08 -6.44 7.50
C ARG A 104 -10.26 -7.55 8.16
N ALA A 105 -9.26 -7.19 8.94
CA ALA A 105 -8.42 -8.12 9.70
C ALA A 105 -8.87 -8.26 11.16
N ASP A 106 -10.05 -7.74 11.51
CA ASP A 106 -10.63 -7.76 12.85
C ASP A 106 -9.74 -7.10 13.93
N LEU A 107 -8.87 -6.16 13.53
CA LEU A 107 -8.02 -5.39 14.46
C LEU A 107 -8.74 -4.18 15.05
N SER A 108 -9.86 -3.76 14.46
CA SER A 108 -10.66 -2.62 14.90
C SER A 108 -12.15 -2.87 14.62
N LYS A 109 -13.03 -2.26 15.43
CA LYS A 109 -14.49 -2.39 15.26
C LYS A 109 -15.01 -1.55 14.09
N THR A 110 -14.42 -0.37 13.90
CA THR A 110 -14.61 0.47 12.71
C THR A 110 -13.24 0.80 12.12
N ALA A 111 -13.21 1.22 10.85
CA ALA A 111 -11.95 1.50 10.17
C ALA A 111 -11.18 2.70 10.78
N GLN A 112 -11.89 3.70 11.30
CA GLN A 112 -11.27 4.89 11.90
C GLN A 112 -10.71 4.65 13.31
N ASP A 113 -11.17 3.59 14.00
CA ASP A 113 -10.65 3.23 15.33
C ASP A 113 -9.21 2.71 15.28
N TRP A 114 -8.75 2.27 14.10
CA TRP A 114 -7.37 1.88 13.91
C TRP A 114 -6.45 3.10 13.84
N GLN A 115 -5.81 3.44 14.96
CA GLN A 115 -4.99 4.65 15.14
C GLN A 115 -3.81 4.73 14.16
N TYR A 116 -3.35 3.59 13.61
CA TYR A 116 -2.23 3.50 12.67
C TYR A 116 -2.69 3.37 11.21
N GLY A 117 -3.89 3.87 10.89
CA GLY A 117 -4.43 3.99 9.54
C GLY A 117 -4.78 5.42 9.16
N SER A 118 -4.76 5.72 7.87
CA SER A 118 -5.01 7.08 7.36
C SER A 118 -6.45 7.55 7.57
N LEU A 119 -7.44 6.66 7.68
CA LEU A 119 -8.81 7.07 8.00
C LEU A 119 -8.90 7.69 9.40
N SER A 120 -8.17 7.14 10.37
CA SER A 120 -8.09 7.69 11.72
C SER A 120 -7.49 9.11 11.71
N GLU A 121 -6.41 9.33 10.96
CA GLU A 121 -5.82 10.67 10.79
C GLU A 121 -6.77 11.65 10.12
N ARG A 122 -7.53 11.23 9.10
CA ARG A 122 -8.52 12.09 8.44
C ARG A 122 -9.64 12.53 9.38
N VAL A 123 -10.14 11.61 10.20
CA VAL A 123 -11.27 11.84 11.11
C VAL A 123 -10.84 12.66 12.32
N PHE A 124 -9.77 12.24 13.00
CA PHE A 124 -9.36 12.83 14.28
C PHE A 124 -8.30 13.92 14.14
N ARG A 125 -7.71 14.09 12.94
CA ARG A 125 -6.68 15.10 12.64
C ARG A 125 -5.49 15.04 13.62
N ASN A 126 -5.20 13.84 14.12
CA ASN A 126 -4.15 13.58 15.11
C ASN A 126 -2.74 13.70 14.51
N ARG A 127 -2.62 13.59 13.18
CA ARG A 127 -1.36 13.67 12.44
C ARG A 127 -1.54 14.54 11.19
N LYS A 128 -0.40 14.91 10.58
CA LYS A 128 -0.33 15.73 9.37
C LYS A 128 0.76 15.19 8.42
N ILE A 129 0.64 13.92 8.05
CA ILE A 129 1.51 13.27 7.06
C ILE A 129 0.80 13.08 5.72
N LEU A 130 -0.54 13.09 5.70
CA LEU A 130 -1.32 12.91 4.48
C LEU A 130 -1.35 14.16 3.59
N ASN A 131 -1.18 13.94 2.30
CA ASN A 131 -1.51 14.90 1.25
C ASN A 131 -2.99 14.76 0.85
N LYS A 132 -3.51 15.80 0.18
CA LYS A 132 -4.89 15.78 -0.34
C LYS A 132 -4.99 14.70 -1.43
N PRO A 133 -5.87 13.69 -1.27
CA PRO A 133 -6.05 12.67 -2.29
C PRO A 133 -6.77 13.23 -3.51
N TYR A 134 -6.75 12.44 -4.59
CA TYR A 134 -7.54 12.75 -5.78
C TYR A 134 -9.01 12.39 -5.59
N GLY A 135 -9.90 13.29 -6.01
CA GLY A 135 -11.36 13.10 -5.93
C GLY A 135 -11.98 13.66 -4.65
N GLU A 136 -13.30 13.63 -4.62
CA GLU A 136 -14.12 14.04 -3.48
C GLU A 136 -14.30 12.87 -2.51
N LEU A 137 -14.35 13.18 -1.21
CA LEU A 137 -14.41 12.22 -0.12
C LEU A 137 -15.71 12.35 0.67
N ASP A 138 -16.80 12.69 -0.01
CA ASP A 138 -18.09 12.82 0.63
C ASP A 138 -18.56 11.46 1.14
N ASN A 139 -19.05 11.43 2.39
CA ASN A 139 -19.43 10.20 3.10
C ASN A 139 -18.34 9.12 3.13
N TRP A 140 -17.06 9.52 3.06
CA TRP A 140 -15.95 8.57 2.91
C TRP A 140 -15.82 7.60 4.09
N VAL A 141 -16.03 8.07 5.33
CA VAL A 141 -15.98 7.19 6.53
C VAL A 141 -17.02 6.07 6.43
N GLU A 142 -18.25 6.39 6.03
CA GLU A 142 -19.31 5.40 5.83
C GLU A 142 -18.96 4.43 4.70
N TYR A 143 -18.46 4.97 3.58
CA TYR A 143 -18.04 4.17 2.44
C TYR A 143 -16.91 3.20 2.79
N VAL A 144 -15.91 3.62 3.58
CA VAL A 144 -14.82 2.73 4.02
C VAL A 144 -15.32 1.63 4.96
N ASN A 145 -16.26 1.92 5.84
CA ASN A 145 -16.84 0.93 6.77
C ASN A 145 -17.85 -0.02 6.10
N THR A 146 -18.33 0.32 4.90
CA THR A 146 -19.20 -0.59 4.13
C THR A 146 -18.38 -1.84 3.71
N PRO A 147 -18.94 -3.06 3.79
CA PRO A 147 -18.26 -4.25 3.30
C PRO A 147 -17.88 -4.15 1.82
N GLN A 148 -16.64 -4.54 1.48
CA GLN A 148 -16.20 -4.68 0.09
C GLN A 148 -16.60 -6.06 -0.42
N THR A 149 -17.05 -6.14 -1.67
CA THR A 149 -17.34 -7.43 -2.30
C THR A 149 -16.06 -8.23 -2.49
N GLN A 150 -16.18 -9.56 -2.48
CA GLN A 150 -15.03 -10.44 -2.72
C GLN A 150 -14.37 -10.16 -4.08
N LYS A 151 -15.16 -9.80 -5.10
CA LYS A 151 -14.68 -9.44 -6.43
C LYS A 151 -13.78 -8.19 -6.43
N GLU A 152 -14.14 -7.15 -5.68
CA GLU A 152 -13.31 -5.95 -5.52
C GLU A 152 -11.99 -6.27 -4.82
N ILE A 153 -12.07 -7.03 -3.73
CA ILE A 153 -10.91 -7.47 -2.95
C ILE A 153 -9.97 -8.31 -3.82
N ASP A 154 -10.50 -9.27 -4.58
CA ASP A 154 -9.71 -10.17 -5.42
C ASP A 154 -9.04 -9.42 -6.57
N LYS A 155 -9.70 -8.40 -7.14
CA LYS A 155 -9.09 -7.54 -8.16
C LYS A 155 -7.83 -6.86 -7.63
N ILE A 156 -7.89 -6.29 -6.43
CA ILE A 156 -6.74 -5.64 -5.78
C ILE A 156 -5.67 -6.66 -5.38
N ARG A 157 -6.06 -7.78 -4.76
CA ARG A 157 -5.13 -8.86 -4.37
C ARG A 157 -4.41 -9.44 -5.58
N ASN A 158 -5.08 -9.55 -6.72
CA ASN A 158 -4.45 -9.95 -7.97
C ASN A 158 -3.36 -8.96 -8.39
N SER A 159 -3.65 -7.65 -8.37
CA SER A 159 -2.64 -6.61 -8.63
C SER A 159 -1.47 -6.68 -7.64
N ILE A 160 -1.72 -6.87 -6.34
CA ILE A 160 -0.66 -7.07 -5.33
C ILE A 160 0.20 -8.29 -5.66
N ASN A 161 -0.42 -9.44 -5.90
CA ASN A 161 0.28 -10.72 -6.09
C ASN A 161 1.03 -10.80 -7.42
N ARG A 162 0.52 -10.13 -8.44
CA ARG A 162 1.10 -10.15 -9.78
C ARG A 162 1.96 -8.93 -10.09
N GLN A 163 1.89 -7.90 -9.24
CA GLN A 163 2.45 -6.57 -9.50
C GLN A 163 1.94 -6.01 -10.83
N ALA A 164 0.68 -6.30 -11.13
CA ALA A 164 0.00 -5.88 -12.36
C ALA A 164 -0.72 -4.54 -12.13
N PRO A 165 -0.74 -3.62 -13.10
CA PRO A 165 -1.48 -2.36 -12.97
C PRO A 165 -2.95 -2.60 -12.61
N LEU A 166 -3.52 -1.69 -11.81
CA LEU A 166 -4.92 -1.70 -11.42
C LEU A 166 -5.65 -0.58 -12.17
N GLY A 167 -6.60 -0.93 -13.02
CA GLY A 167 -7.32 0.03 -13.85
C GLY A 167 -8.37 -0.64 -14.71
N ASN A 168 -8.89 0.10 -15.69
CA ASN A 168 -9.65 -0.47 -16.79
C ASN A 168 -8.74 -1.31 -17.68
N GLU A 169 -9.30 -2.28 -18.40
CA GLU A 169 -8.52 -3.27 -19.13
C GLU A 169 -7.59 -2.66 -20.20
N ASN A 170 -8.11 -1.69 -20.97
CA ASN A 170 -7.33 -1.00 -21.99
C ASN A 170 -6.17 -0.20 -21.38
N TRP A 171 -6.42 0.47 -20.27
CA TRP A 171 -5.40 1.23 -19.54
C TRP A 171 -4.36 0.30 -18.92
N VAL A 172 -4.77 -0.83 -18.34
CA VAL A 172 -3.87 -1.84 -17.79
C VAL A 172 -2.94 -2.39 -18.85
N ILE A 173 -3.45 -2.74 -20.04
CA ILE A 173 -2.62 -3.21 -21.17
C ILE A 173 -1.65 -2.12 -21.61
N LYS A 174 -2.12 -0.87 -21.75
CA LYS A 174 -1.29 0.28 -22.13
C LYS A 174 -0.15 0.52 -21.15
N MET A 175 -0.45 0.54 -19.85
CA MET A 175 0.55 0.74 -18.79
C MET A 175 1.50 -0.45 -18.70
N ALA A 176 0.99 -1.67 -18.81
CA ALA A 176 1.82 -2.85 -18.80
C ALA A 176 2.82 -2.87 -19.97
N LYS A 177 2.40 -2.45 -21.17
CA LYS A 177 3.31 -2.28 -22.30
C LYS A 177 4.34 -1.18 -22.04
N LYS A 178 3.89 0.00 -21.61
CA LYS A 178 4.74 1.18 -21.36
C LYS A 178 5.87 0.90 -20.36
N HIS A 179 5.57 0.14 -19.30
CA HIS A 179 6.51 -0.14 -18.21
C HIS A 179 7.14 -1.53 -18.27
N GLY A 180 7.00 -2.27 -19.38
CA GLY A 180 7.59 -3.61 -19.52
C GLY A 180 6.96 -4.68 -18.62
N LEU A 181 5.74 -4.46 -18.12
CA LEU A 181 5.02 -5.33 -17.19
C LEU A 181 4.07 -6.32 -17.89
N LEU A 182 4.16 -6.52 -19.20
CA LEU A 182 3.26 -7.46 -19.93
C LEU A 182 3.31 -8.89 -19.39
N SER A 183 4.44 -9.32 -18.82
CA SER A 183 4.57 -10.62 -18.15
C SER A 183 3.61 -10.75 -16.95
N THR A 184 3.29 -9.65 -16.27
CA THR A 184 2.37 -9.63 -15.14
C THR A 184 0.92 -9.89 -15.54
N LEU A 185 0.57 -9.81 -16.83
CA LEU A 185 -0.79 -10.07 -17.32
C LEU A 185 -1.01 -11.51 -17.82
N LYS A 186 0.05 -12.25 -18.13
CA LYS A 186 -0.05 -13.61 -18.71
C LYS A 186 -0.53 -14.63 -17.69
N ALA A 187 -1.27 -15.66 -18.10
CA ALA A 187 -1.61 -16.77 -17.21
C ALA A 187 -0.34 -17.39 -16.59
N ARG A 188 -0.41 -17.83 -15.32
CA ARG A 188 0.73 -18.50 -14.66
C ARG A 188 0.98 -19.86 -15.34
N GLY A 189 2.25 -20.22 -15.50
CA GLY A 189 2.68 -21.52 -16.05
C GLY A 189 3.30 -21.44 -17.45
N ARG A 190 3.86 -22.56 -17.93
CA ARG A 190 4.39 -22.69 -19.29
C ARG A 190 3.29 -22.39 -20.30
N PRO A 191 3.53 -21.55 -21.33
CA PRO A 191 2.56 -21.31 -22.39
C PRO A 191 2.08 -22.66 -22.95
N LYS A 192 0.76 -22.86 -23.06
CA LYS A 192 0.23 -24.04 -23.74
C LYS A 192 0.75 -24.01 -25.18
N ASN A 193 1.50 -25.03 -25.59
CA ASN A 193 1.89 -25.19 -26.98
C ASN A 193 0.62 -25.15 -27.83
N LYS A 194 0.49 -24.17 -28.71
CA LYS A 194 -0.52 -24.22 -29.77
C LYS A 194 -0.15 -25.44 -30.62
N LYS A 195 -0.98 -26.48 -30.60
CA LYS A 195 -0.87 -27.55 -31.61
C LYS A 195 -0.96 -26.85 -32.96
N LYS A 196 0.09 -26.94 -33.77
CA LYS A 196 -0.01 -26.64 -35.20
C LYS A 196 -1.03 -27.64 -35.75
N LEU A 197 -2.17 -27.13 -36.19
CA LEU A 197 -3.07 -27.86 -37.09
C LEU A 197 -2.40 -27.94 -38.46
#